data_AF-A0A919KHG6-F1
#
_entry.id   AF-A0A919KHG6-F1
#
_cell.length_a   1.000
_cell.length_b   1.000
_cell.length_c   1.000
_cell.angle_alpha   90.00
_cell.angle_beta   90.00
_cell.angle_gamma   90.00
#
_symmetry.space_group_name_H-M   'P 1'
#
loop_
_entity.id
_entity.type
_entity.pdbx_description
1 polymer ?
#
loop_
_entity_poly.entity_id
_entity_poly.type
_entity_poly.pdbx_seq_one_letter_code
_entity_poly.pdbx_strand_id
1 'polypeptide(L)'
;MAKWMLAASAFAVSVPAAAGNPLEFQVAAGVHARVDAAGDGSFQVKLLPSGIVQQLQGASNEDGESSIDHADYNFDGYEDLVSSARMGQVNDVNIVYLFDPGSGRFTELKLPANAPKSCEGFWDLVPEPRTRQLFSSCRGGPMWYTDVYRYDVQGRLYVYRSERVVDPAVSAMLDLTPDDGAPVAVWSTYDPAGRVTERAVGLGLVTPPEGPLVPLQGVVSAERLPLHAKPIDGAAARYLVKRDRFEALDISEDGQWLKVRYRNPDKGAVVGWVHVPQDAL
;
A
#
# COMPACT_ATOMS: atom_id res chain seq x y z
N MET A 1 12.05 -23.52 75.30
CA MET A 1 13.16 -23.32 74.35
C MET A 1 12.54 -22.99 73.00
N ALA A 2 12.82 -21.78 72.51
CA ALA A 2 12.29 -21.23 71.28
C ALA A 2 13.10 -21.70 70.06
N LYS A 3 12.43 -21.88 68.91
CA LYS A 3 13.01 -21.67 67.57
C LYS A 3 11.87 -21.45 66.58
N TRP A 4 11.56 -20.17 66.36
CA TRP A 4 10.84 -19.72 65.18
C TRP A 4 11.89 -19.49 64.09
N MET A 5 11.78 -20.18 62.96
CA MET A 5 12.53 -19.84 61.75
C MET A 5 11.60 -19.10 60.79
N LEU A 6 11.87 -17.81 60.59
CA LEU A 6 11.28 -16.99 59.54
C LEU A 6 11.75 -17.52 58.19
N ALA A 7 10.82 -17.88 57.31
CA ALA A 7 11.07 -17.93 55.87
C ALA A 7 10.79 -16.53 55.30
N ALA A 8 11.84 -15.83 54.88
CA ALA A 8 11.73 -14.57 54.18
C ALA A 8 11.34 -14.84 52.72
N SER A 9 10.09 -14.55 52.35
CA SER A 9 9.69 -14.47 50.95
C SER A 9 10.29 -13.21 50.33
N ALA A 10 11.27 -13.40 49.44
CA ALA A 10 11.76 -12.34 48.58
C ALA A 10 10.65 -11.99 47.57
N PHE A 11 9.98 -10.86 47.78
CA PHE A 11 9.17 -10.25 46.74
C PHE A 11 10.13 -9.68 45.69
N ALA A 12 10.12 -10.29 44.49
CA ALA A 12 10.70 -9.67 43.32
C ALA A 12 9.94 -8.36 43.07
N VAL A 13 10.62 -7.22 43.24
CA VAL A 13 10.12 -5.93 42.79
C VAL A 13 10.21 -5.95 41.28
N SER A 14 9.09 -6.14 40.61
CA SER A 14 8.96 -5.85 39.19
C SER A 14 9.15 -4.34 39.02
N VAL A 15 10.28 -3.94 38.46
CA VAL A 15 10.51 -2.56 38.03
C VAL A 15 9.65 -2.36 36.78
N PRO A 16 8.65 -1.46 36.77
CA PRO A 16 7.92 -1.17 35.53
C PRO A 16 8.90 -0.58 34.52
N ALA A 17 8.79 -1.03 33.28
CA ALA A 17 9.48 -0.44 32.14
C ALA A 17 9.26 1.08 32.16
N ALA A 18 10.33 1.85 31.93
CA ALA A 18 10.26 3.30 31.97
C ALA A 18 9.20 3.81 30.99
N ALA A 19 8.11 4.36 31.53
CA ALA A 19 7.12 5.07 30.75
C ALA A 19 7.83 6.24 30.06
N GLY A 20 7.88 6.22 28.73
CA GLY A 20 8.37 7.34 27.94
C GLY A 20 7.60 8.62 28.28
N ASN A 21 8.16 9.78 27.94
CA ASN A 21 7.43 11.03 28.08
C ASN A 21 6.13 10.96 27.26
N PRO A 22 5.00 11.45 27.79
CA PRO A 22 3.75 11.48 27.05
C PRO A 22 3.91 12.29 25.77
N LEU A 23 3.30 11.82 24.69
CA LEU A 23 3.18 12.56 23.44
C LEU A 23 2.13 13.65 23.61
N GLU A 24 2.48 14.90 23.35
CA GLU A 24 1.57 16.04 23.40
C GLU A 24 1.59 16.79 22.07
N PHE A 25 0.42 17.02 21.49
CA PHE A 25 0.28 17.74 20.21
C PHE A 25 -1.07 18.46 20.10
N GLN A 26 -1.16 19.37 19.15
CA GLN A 26 -2.38 20.12 18.86
C GLN A 26 -3.18 19.40 17.77
N VAL A 27 -4.31 18.81 18.14
CA VAL A 27 -5.21 18.08 17.23
C VAL A 27 -5.93 19.02 16.27
N ALA A 28 -6.39 20.14 16.83
CA ALA A 28 -7.12 21.19 16.15
C ALA A 28 -6.78 22.53 16.79
N ALA A 29 -7.11 23.65 16.16
CA ALA A 29 -6.94 24.96 16.75
C ALA A 29 -7.57 25.03 18.17
N GLY A 30 -6.73 25.18 19.20
CA GLY A 30 -7.15 25.24 20.60
C GLY A 30 -7.47 23.89 21.28
N VAL A 31 -7.37 22.77 20.58
CA VAL A 31 -7.58 21.41 21.12
C VAL A 31 -6.25 20.67 21.16
N HIS A 32 -5.85 20.20 22.35
CA HIS A 32 -4.60 19.46 22.52
C HIS A 32 -4.89 18.02 22.94
N ALA A 33 -4.14 17.07 22.38
CA ALA A 33 -4.11 15.70 22.84
C ALA A 33 -2.85 15.48 23.69
N ARG A 34 -3.03 14.75 24.79
CA ARG A 34 -1.97 14.13 25.56
C ARG A 34 -2.14 12.62 25.49
N VAL A 35 -1.09 11.92 25.13
CA VAL A 35 -1.09 10.48 24.91
C VAL A 35 -0.08 9.81 25.83
N ASP A 36 -0.58 8.87 26.64
CA ASP A 36 0.21 8.11 27.61
C ASP A 36 0.16 6.62 27.20
N ALA A 37 1.31 6.03 26.86
CA ALA A 37 1.41 4.61 26.50
C ALA A 37 1.27 3.71 27.74
N ALA A 38 0.55 2.59 27.62
CA ALA A 38 0.26 1.70 28.74
C ALA A 38 1.23 0.49 28.85
N GLY A 39 2.09 0.27 27.83
CA GLY A 39 3.13 -0.77 27.83
C GLY A 39 2.69 -2.16 27.37
N ASP A 40 1.44 -2.33 26.96
CA ASP A 40 0.85 -3.55 26.38
C ASP A 40 0.41 -3.35 24.92
N GLY A 41 1.02 -2.36 24.25
CA GLY A 41 0.59 -1.88 22.94
C GLY A 41 -0.67 -0.99 22.97
N SER A 42 -1.35 -0.83 24.11
CA SER A 42 -2.44 0.13 24.26
C SER A 42 -1.95 1.50 24.72
N PHE A 43 -2.79 2.52 24.53
CA PHE A 43 -2.50 3.88 24.96
C PHE A 43 -3.76 4.65 25.34
N GLN A 44 -3.58 5.59 26.27
CA GLN A 44 -4.61 6.52 26.69
C GLN A 44 -4.45 7.85 25.97
N VAL A 45 -5.54 8.39 25.44
CA VAL A 45 -5.59 9.74 24.90
C VAL A 45 -6.50 10.59 25.76
N LYS A 46 -6.02 11.77 26.17
CA LYS A 46 -6.80 12.79 26.85
C LYS A 46 -6.82 14.08 26.04
N LEU A 47 -8.00 14.59 25.75
CA LEU A 47 -8.21 15.85 25.05
C LEU A 47 -8.40 17.02 26.01
N LEU A 48 -7.77 18.14 25.71
CA LEU A 48 -7.89 19.39 26.45
C LEU A 48 -8.48 20.49 25.54
N PRO A 49 -9.39 21.34 26.06
CA PRO A 49 -9.84 21.40 27.45
C PRO A 49 -11.02 20.49 27.79
N SER A 50 -11.59 19.77 26.82
CA SER A 50 -12.84 18.99 26.99
C SER A 50 -12.76 17.94 28.09
N GLY A 51 -11.56 17.42 28.36
CA GLY A 51 -11.33 16.36 29.35
C GLY A 51 -11.76 14.97 28.87
N ILE A 52 -12.11 14.81 27.59
CA ILE A 52 -12.45 13.51 27.00
C ILE A 52 -11.23 12.59 27.11
N VAL A 53 -11.45 11.36 27.59
CA VAL A 53 -10.43 10.32 27.69
C VAL A 53 -10.86 9.09 26.90
N GLN A 54 -9.93 8.52 26.12
CA GLN A 54 -10.12 7.28 25.37
C GLN A 54 -8.98 6.31 25.64
N GLN A 55 -9.31 5.04 25.84
CA GLN A 55 -8.35 3.95 25.76
C GLN A 55 -8.43 3.35 24.35
N LEU A 56 -7.28 3.30 23.67
CA LEU A 56 -7.16 2.83 22.29
C LEU A 56 -6.13 1.69 22.23
N GLN A 57 -6.32 0.78 21.28
CA GLN A 57 -5.42 -0.33 21.07
C GLN A 57 -4.46 0.00 19.92
N GLY A 58 -3.18 0.04 20.20
CA GLY A 58 -2.16 0.24 19.20
C GLY A 58 -1.66 -1.06 18.58
N ALA A 59 -0.76 -0.89 17.62
CA ALA A 59 0.09 -1.97 17.13
C ALA A 59 0.98 -2.46 18.27
N SER A 60 1.42 -3.72 18.20
CA SER A 60 2.39 -4.28 19.13
C SER A 60 3.23 -5.31 18.40
N ASN A 61 4.54 -5.27 18.60
CA ASN A 61 5.42 -6.34 18.15
C ASN A 61 5.40 -7.53 19.12
N GLU A 62 6.23 -8.54 18.85
CA GLU A 62 6.36 -9.77 19.66
C GLU A 62 6.80 -9.48 21.10
N ASP A 63 7.51 -8.38 21.33
CA ASP A 63 8.04 -7.94 22.62
C ASP A 63 7.09 -6.96 23.36
N GLY A 64 5.94 -6.63 22.78
CA GLY A 64 5.00 -5.66 23.37
C GLY A 64 5.30 -4.20 23.03
N GLU A 65 6.32 -3.93 22.21
CA GLU A 65 6.76 -2.59 21.89
C GLU A 65 5.92 -1.96 20.77
N SER A 66 5.74 -0.65 20.89
CA SER A 66 5.06 0.19 19.91
C SER A 66 5.57 1.63 20.00
N SER A 67 5.48 2.36 18.90
CA SER A 67 5.60 3.81 18.86
C SER A 67 4.23 4.43 18.59
N ILE A 68 4.08 5.69 18.99
CA ILE A 68 2.89 6.49 18.73
C ILE A 68 3.37 7.83 18.16
N ASP A 69 2.72 8.26 17.08
CA ASP A 69 2.97 9.54 16.42
C ASP A 69 1.64 10.13 15.94
N HIS A 70 1.69 11.28 15.28
CA HIS A 70 0.53 11.96 14.72
C HIS A 70 0.80 12.54 13.32
N ALA A 71 -0.24 12.58 12.50
CA ALA A 71 -0.28 13.26 11.20
C ALA A 71 -1.74 13.38 10.75
N ASP A 72 -2.03 14.27 9.80
CA ASP A 72 -3.34 14.32 9.11
C ASP A 72 -3.43 13.20 8.06
N TYR A 73 -4.13 12.10 8.39
CA TYR A 73 -4.23 10.90 7.55
C TYR A 73 -5.47 10.92 6.62
N ASN A 74 -6.49 11.72 6.94
CA ASN A 74 -7.68 11.86 6.09
C ASN A 74 -7.73 13.19 5.29
N PHE A 75 -6.74 14.05 5.48
CA PHE A 75 -6.54 15.34 4.83
C PHE A 75 -7.64 16.37 5.13
N ASP A 76 -8.23 16.29 6.32
CA ASP A 76 -9.31 17.19 6.76
C ASP A 76 -8.83 18.40 7.57
N GLY A 77 -7.52 18.48 7.84
CA GLY A 77 -6.87 19.56 8.58
C GLY A 77 -6.83 19.36 10.10
N TYR A 78 -7.22 18.18 10.61
CA TYR A 78 -7.01 17.77 11.99
C TYR A 78 -5.91 16.71 12.08
N GLU A 79 -5.12 16.74 13.15
CA GLU A 79 -4.10 15.72 13.38
C GLU A 79 -4.73 14.42 13.90
N ASP A 80 -4.42 13.32 13.25
CA ASP A 80 -4.84 11.98 13.63
C ASP A 80 -3.71 11.27 14.39
N LEU A 81 -4.03 10.10 14.98
CA LEU A 81 -3.04 9.29 15.69
C LEU A 81 -2.64 8.07 14.88
N VAL A 82 -1.36 7.72 14.93
CA VAL A 82 -0.85 6.45 14.42
C VAL A 82 -0.08 5.73 15.51
N SER A 83 -0.36 4.45 15.69
CA SER A 83 0.48 3.53 16.45
C SER A 83 1.20 2.61 15.47
N SER A 84 2.52 2.47 15.64
CA SER A 84 3.36 1.68 14.76
C SER A 84 4.14 0.62 15.54
N ALA A 85 4.32 -0.56 14.97
CA ALA A 85 5.19 -1.59 15.55
C ALA A 85 5.90 -2.41 14.47
N ARG A 86 7.16 -2.75 14.72
CA ARG A 86 7.97 -3.57 13.81
C ARG A 86 7.51 -5.02 13.87
N MET A 87 7.01 -5.55 12.76
CA MET A 87 6.68 -6.97 12.60
C MET A 87 7.73 -7.66 11.74
N GLY A 88 8.37 -8.69 12.32
CA GLY A 88 9.51 -9.33 11.68
C GLY A 88 10.69 -8.35 11.54
N GLN A 89 11.40 -8.42 10.42
CA GLN A 89 12.66 -7.68 10.26
C GLN A 89 12.50 -6.31 9.58
N VAL A 90 11.45 -6.11 8.78
CA VAL A 90 11.42 -4.99 7.81
C VAL A 90 10.10 -4.26 7.64
N ASN A 91 8.98 -4.77 8.15
CA ASN A 91 7.68 -4.12 7.97
C ASN A 91 7.24 -3.49 9.28
N ASP A 92 6.84 -2.21 9.28
CA ASP A 92 6.14 -1.61 10.41
C ASP A 92 4.63 -1.65 10.16
N VAL A 93 3.87 -2.31 11.03
CA VAL A 93 2.40 -2.27 10.96
C VAL A 93 1.90 -0.97 11.58
N ASN A 94 0.90 -0.34 10.96
CA ASN A 94 0.29 0.89 11.45
C ASN A 94 -1.19 0.68 11.79
N ILE A 95 -1.61 1.14 12.98
CA ILE A 95 -3.01 1.32 13.35
C ILE A 95 -3.26 2.82 13.46
N VAL A 96 -4.14 3.34 12.60
CA VAL A 96 -4.47 4.76 12.53
C VAL A 96 -5.83 5.02 13.18
N TYR A 97 -5.92 6.11 13.93
CA TYR A 97 -7.15 6.60 14.54
C TYR A 97 -7.43 8.03 14.08
N LEU A 98 -8.50 8.21 13.32
CA LEU A 98 -8.94 9.51 12.81
C LEU A 98 -9.66 10.31 13.88
N PHE A 99 -9.34 11.60 13.99
CA PHE A 99 -10.05 12.52 14.87
C PHE A 99 -11.36 12.98 14.22
N ASP A 100 -12.48 12.76 14.90
CA ASP A 100 -13.77 13.35 14.52
C ASP A 100 -13.99 14.65 15.32
N PRO A 101 -13.94 15.84 14.69
CA PRO A 101 -14.16 17.11 15.36
C PRO A 101 -15.59 17.28 15.87
N GLY A 102 -16.57 16.58 15.30
CA GLY A 102 -17.97 16.65 15.69
C GLY A 102 -18.22 15.98 17.05
N SER A 103 -17.56 14.87 17.33
CA SER A 103 -17.67 14.15 18.61
C SER A 103 -16.49 14.39 19.55
N GLY A 104 -15.39 14.97 19.06
CA GLY A 104 -14.14 15.10 19.81
C GLY A 104 -13.55 13.75 20.16
N ARG A 105 -13.62 12.77 19.25
CA ARG A 105 -13.19 11.40 19.49
C ARG A 105 -12.36 10.84 18.36
N PHE A 106 -11.46 9.95 18.72
CA PHE A 106 -10.66 9.16 17.79
C PHE A 106 -11.39 7.86 17.39
N THR A 107 -11.44 7.56 16.09
CA THR A 107 -12.04 6.35 15.53
C THR A 107 -11.04 5.64 14.61
N GLU A 108 -10.92 4.32 14.75
CA GLU A 108 -9.95 3.56 13.95
C GLU A 108 -10.25 3.62 12.45
N LEU A 109 -9.24 3.97 11.66
CA LEU A 109 -9.29 3.88 10.21
C LEU A 109 -9.22 2.41 9.80
N LYS A 110 -10.29 1.91 9.18
CA LYS A 110 -10.35 0.56 8.66
C LYS A 110 -9.97 0.53 7.19
N LEU A 111 -9.21 -0.49 6.82
CA LEU A 111 -8.98 -0.82 5.42
C LEU A 111 -10.31 -1.10 4.69
N PRO A 112 -10.43 -0.72 3.41
CA PRO A 112 -11.62 -1.05 2.63
C PRO A 112 -11.74 -2.57 2.45
N ALA A 113 -12.88 -3.13 2.85
CA ALA A 113 -13.15 -4.57 2.74
C ALA A 113 -13.18 -5.02 1.27
N ASN A 114 -12.63 -6.21 0.99
CA ASN A 114 -12.60 -6.82 -0.35
C ASN A 114 -11.97 -5.95 -1.45
N ALA A 115 -11.10 -5.00 -1.09
CA ALA A 115 -10.41 -4.16 -2.06
C ALA A 115 -9.25 -4.92 -2.73
N PRO A 116 -8.94 -4.61 -4.01
CA PRO A 116 -7.84 -5.19 -4.74
C PRO A 116 -6.51 -4.54 -4.32
N LYS A 117 -6.03 -4.95 -3.14
CA LYS A 117 -4.83 -4.47 -2.48
C LYS A 117 -3.76 -5.57 -2.44
N SER A 118 -2.50 -5.17 -2.42
CA SER A 118 -1.36 -6.08 -2.34
C SER A 118 -0.86 -6.29 -0.91
N CYS A 119 -1.14 -5.34 -0.03
CA CYS A 119 -0.84 -5.41 1.39
C CYS A 119 -2.09 -5.77 2.21
N GLU A 120 -1.97 -6.73 3.13
CA GLU A 120 -3.07 -7.19 3.99
C GLU A 120 -3.40 -6.23 5.15
N GLY A 121 -2.66 -5.13 5.28
CA GLY A 121 -2.73 -4.16 6.38
C GLY A 121 -2.25 -2.78 5.92
N PHE A 122 -2.34 -1.80 6.81
CA PHE A 122 -1.52 -0.60 6.67
C PHE A 122 -0.13 -0.92 7.18
N TRP A 123 0.83 -0.88 6.27
CA TRP A 123 2.25 -1.11 6.49
C TRP A 123 3.05 0.07 5.99
N ASP A 124 4.05 0.49 6.76
CA ASP A 124 4.92 1.64 6.50
C ASP A 124 4.12 2.83 5.93
N LEU A 125 2.99 3.15 6.59
CA LEU A 125 1.96 4.04 6.07
C LEU A 125 2.39 5.50 6.14
N VAL A 126 2.42 6.17 4.99
CA VAL A 126 2.83 7.57 4.85
C VAL A 126 1.71 8.41 4.23
N PRO A 127 1.24 9.48 4.89
CA PRO A 127 0.37 10.47 4.27
C PRO A 127 1.16 11.43 3.37
N GLU A 128 0.59 11.76 2.21
CA GLU A 128 1.11 12.75 1.27
C GLU A 128 0.08 13.88 1.06
N PRO A 129 0.15 14.95 1.86
CA PRO A 129 -0.85 16.02 1.85
C PRO A 129 -0.98 16.74 0.51
N ARG A 130 0.11 16.83 -0.29
CA ARG A 130 0.08 17.58 -1.56
C ARG A 130 -0.85 16.93 -2.57
N THR A 131 -0.93 15.61 -2.53
CA THR A 131 -1.72 14.81 -3.49
C THR A 131 -2.89 14.10 -2.83
N ARG A 132 -3.08 14.29 -1.52
CA ARG A 132 -4.13 13.67 -0.68
C ARG A 132 -4.18 12.16 -0.85
N GLN A 133 -3.02 11.53 -0.72
CA GLN A 133 -2.83 10.09 -0.89
C GLN A 133 -2.18 9.48 0.36
N LEU A 134 -2.60 8.27 0.70
CA LEU A 134 -1.89 7.43 1.66
C LEU A 134 -1.11 6.36 0.89
N PHE A 135 0.18 6.24 1.18
CA PHE A 135 1.04 5.20 0.61
C PHE A 135 1.27 4.15 1.69
N SER A 136 0.96 2.89 1.37
CA SER A 136 1.30 1.76 2.21
C SER A 136 2.25 0.84 1.47
N SER A 137 3.38 0.53 2.09
CA SER A 137 4.41 -0.35 1.55
C SER A 137 4.57 -1.57 2.44
N CYS A 138 4.60 -2.75 1.85
CA CYS A 138 4.84 -3.98 2.60
C CYS A 138 5.77 -4.91 1.83
N ARG A 139 6.58 -5.67 2.57
CA ARG A 139 7.34 -6.78 1.99
C ARG A 139 6.61 -8.10 2.16
N GLY A 140 6.48 -8.83 1.06
CA GLY A 140 5.99 -10.22 1.01
C GLY A 140 6.96 -11.10 0.23
N GLY A 141 7.57 -12.09 0.89
CA GLY A 141 8.63 -12.89 0.28
C GLY A 141 9.84 -12.03 -0.14
N PRO A 142 10.40 -12.23 -1.35
CA PRO A 142 11.52 -11.42 -1.84
C PRO A 142 11.10 -10.04 -2.37
N MET A 143 9.80 -9.75 -2.43
CA MET A 143 9.24 -8.58 -3.14
C MET A 143 8.70 -7.53 -2.18
N TRP A 144 8.77 -6.27 -2.60
CA TRP A 144 7.99 -5.19 -2.01
C TRP A 144 6.77 -4.89 -2.86
N TYR A 145 5.72 -4.43 -2.19
CA TYR A 145 4.46 -4.04 -2.78
C TYR A 145 4.08 -2.67 -2.25
N THR A 146 3.42 -1.87 -3.09
CA THR A 146 2.82 -0.60 -2.67
C THR A 146 1.35 -0.52 -3.06
N ASP A 147 0.53 -0.16 -2.09
CA ASP A 147 -0.85 0.28 -2.28
C ASP A 147 -0.95 1.79 -2.03
N VAL A 148 -1.74 2.46 -2.85
CA VAL A 148 -2.04 3.89 -2.73
C VAL A 148 -3.52 4.04 -2.49
N TYR A 149 -3.90 4.78 -1.45
CA TYR A 149 -5.28 5.03 -1.10
C TYR A 149 -5.64 6.51 -1.28
N ARG A 150 -6.93 6.76 -1.53
CA ARG A 150 -7.53 8.09 -1.55
C ARG A 150 -8.88 8.05 -0.84
N TYR A 151 -9.41 9.22 -0.52
CA TYR A 151 -10.76 9.40 -0.02
C TYR A 151 -11.69 9.83 -1.16
N ASP A 152 -12.88 9.26 -1.21
CA ASP A 152 -13.94 9.74 -2.10
C ASP A 152 -14.59 11.03 -1.56
N VAL A 153 -15.53 11.59 -2.32
CA VAL A 153 -16.20 12.85 -1.94
C VAL A 153 -17.10 12.72 -0.70
N GLN A 154 -17.37 11.49 -0.23
CA GLN A 154 -18.07 11.19 1.00
C GLN A 154 -17.12 10.88 2.18
N GLY A 155 -15.80 11.02 1.98
CA GLY A 155 -14.81 10.73 3.01
C GLY A 155 -14.58 9.23 3.23
N ARG A 156 -14.93 8.37 2.27
CA ARG A 156 -14.64 6.93 2.36
C ARG A 156 -13.30 6.63 1.71
N LEU A 157 -12.44 5.94 2.47
CA LEU A 157 -11.18 5.45 1.94
C LEU A 157 -11.43 4.37 0.87
N TYR A 158 -10.68 4.42 -0.23
CA TYR A 158 -10.64 3.38 -1.25
C TYR A 158 -9.21 3.18 -1.76
N VAL A 159 -8.89 1.98 -2.26
CA VAL A 159 -7.63 1.73 -2.97
C VAL A 159 -7.68 2.52 -4.27
N TYR A 160 -6.81 3.51 -4.43
CA TYR A 160 -6.69 4.30 -5.65
C TYR A 160 -5.77 3.61 -6.65
N ARG A 161 -4.63 3.08 -6.20
CA ARG A 161 -3.72 2.28 -7.01
C ARG A 161 -3.18 1.10 -6.25
N SER A 162 -2.91 0.03 -6.98
CA SER A 162 -2.23 -1.14 -6.49
C SER A 162 -1.47 -1.81 -7.63
N GLU A 163 -0.40 -2.50 -7.30
CA GLU A 163 0.42 -3.24 -8.25
C GLU A 163 0.20 -4.74 -8.12
N ARG A 164 0.17 -5.42 -9.26
CA ARG A 164 0.34 -6.87 -9.32
C ARG A 164 1.69 -7.16 -9.96
N VAL A 165 2.64 -7.59 -9.14
CA VAL A 165 3.95 -8.03 -9.61
C VAL A 165 3.76 -9.19 -10.60
N VAL A 166 4.46 -9.10 -11.72
CA VAL A 166 4.44 -10.08 -12.78
C VAL A 166 5.52 -11.11 -12.50
N ASP A 167 5.28 -12.37 -12.88
CA ASP A 167 6.28 -13.42 -12.76
C ASP A 167 7.59 -12.98 -13.46
N PRO A 168 8.75 -13.10 -12.80
CA PRO A 168 10.04 -12.75 -13.40
C PRO A 168 10.32 -13.44 -14.74
N ALA A 169 9.83 -14.68 -14.94
CA ALA A 169 9.96 -15.38 -16.21
C ALA A 169 9.20 -14.65 -17.33
N VAL A 170 7.96 -14.23 -17.07
CA VAL A 170 7.16 -13.45 -18.03
C VAL A 170 7.82 -12.09 -18.33
N SER A 171 8.43 -11.46 -17.32
CA SER A 171 9.14 -10.19 -17.47
C SER A 171 10.37 -10.30 -18.37
N ALA A 172 11.19 -11.35 -18.16
CA ALA A 172 12.38 -11.61 -18.96
C ALA A 172 12.06 -11.94 -20.43
N MET A 173 10.95 -12.62 -20.68
CA MET A 173 10.52 -13.01 -22.04
C MET A 173 10.06 -11.84 -22.90
N LEU A 174 9.66 -10.73 -22.26
CA LEU A 174 9.10 -9.59 -22.96
C LEU A 174 10.14 -8.56 -23.42
N ASP A 175 11.43 -8.73 -23.08
CA ASP A 175 12.50 -7.71 -23.26
C ASP A 175 12.03 -6.31 -22.80
N LEU A 176 11.12 -6.30 -21.81
CA LEU A 176 10.56 -5.11 -21.18
C LEU A 176 11.33 -4.75 -19.91
N THR A 177 12.36 -5.53 -19.55
CA THR A 177 13.20 -5.26 -18.39
C THR A 177 13.98 -3.97 -18.61
N PRO A 178 13.91 -3.00 -17.70
CA PRO A 178 14.87 -1.92 -17.69
C PRO A 178 16.25 -2.46 -17.34
N ASP A 179 17.29 -1.75 -17.75
CA ASP A 179 18.69 -2.11 -17.52
C ASP A 179 19.07 -2.28 -16.02
N ASP A 180 18.18 -1.94 -15.09
CA ASP A 180 18.41 -1.93 -13.63
C ASP A 180 17.91 -3.19 -12.88
N GLY A 181 17.25 -4.13 -13.57
CA GLY A 181 16.75 -5.36 -12.95
C GLY A 181 15.55 -5.19 -12.02
N ALA A 182 14.87 -4.04 -12.07
CA ALA A 182 13.61 -3.86 -11.36
C ALA A 182 12.55 -4.85 -11.89
N PRO A 183 11.76 -5.48 -11.00
CA PRO A 183 10.68 -6.37 -11.41
C PRO A 183 9.63 -5.58 -12.20
N VAL A 184 8.89 -6.25 -13.09
CA VAL A 184 7.78 -5.63 -13.80
C VAL A 184 6.49 -5.86 -13.01
N ALA A 185 5.60 -4.87 -13.02
CA ALA A 185 4.29 -4.97 -12.39
C ALA A 185 3.19 -4.42 -13.31
N VAL A 186 1.98 -4.98 -13.18
CA VAL A 186 0.77 -4.35 -13.71
C VAL A 186 0.21 -3.41 -12.64
N TRP A 187 0.31 -2.12 -12.91
CA TRP A 187 -0.33 -1.09 -12.11
C TRP A 187 -1.79 -0.93 -12.55
N SER A 188 -2.69 -0.92 -11.58
CA SER A 188 -4.11 -0.64 -11.80
C SER A 188 -4.52 0.63 -11.05
N THR A 189 -5.27 1.51 -11.71
CA THR A 189 -5.95 2.64 -11.06
C THR A 189 -7.43 2.29 -10.90
N TYR A 190 -8.00 2.52 -9.72
CA TYR A 190 -9.39 2.20 -9.39
C TYR A 190 -10.20 3.48 -9.12
N ASP A 191 -11.50 3.41 -9.41
CA ASP A 191 -12.47 4.38 -8.93
C ASP A 191 -12.94 4.04 -7.49
N PRO A 192 -13.70 4.93 -6.82
CA PRO A 192 -14.23 4.68 -5.48
C PRO A 192 -15.14 3.44 -5.35
N ALA A 193 -15.65 2.91 -6.47
CA ALA A 193 -16.43 1.68 -6.47
C ALA A 193 -15.55 0.42 -6.63
N GLY A 194 -14.23 0.58 -6.65
CA GLY A 194 -13.27 -0.51 -6.84
C GLY A 194 -13.15 -0.98 -8.29
N ARG A 195 -13.69 -0.23 -9.26
CA ARG A 195 -13.62 -0.59 -10.68
C ARG A 195 -12.32 -0.07 -11.27
N VAL A 196 -11.65 -0.93 -12.04
CA VAL A 196 -10.45 -0.55 -12.78
C VAL A 196 -10.79 0.49 -13.84
N THR A 197 -10.11 1.63 -13.79
CA THR A 197 -10.23 2.72 -14.75
C THR A 197 -9.04 2.80 -15.70
N GLU A 198 -7.87 2.33 -15.26
CA GLU A 198 -6.64 2.31 -16.03
C GLU A 198 -5.78 1.11 -15.64
N ARG A 199 -5.05 0.56 -16.62
CA ARG A 199 -3.93 -0.36 -16.38
C ARG A 199 -2.75 0.01 -17.25
N ALA A 200 -1.56 -0.19 -16.69
CA ALA A 200 -0.31 -0.12 -17.42
C ALA A 200 0.68 -1.12 -16.85
N VAL A 201 1.51 -1.69 -17.72
CA VAL A 201 2.71 -2.42 -17.30
C VAL A 201 3.79 -1.37 -17.00
N GLY A 202 4.37 -1.44 -15.81
CA GLY A 202 5.35 -0.49 -15.29
C GLY A 202 6.44 -1.20 -14.50
N LEU A 203 7.34 -0.42 -13.88
CA LEU A 203 8.26 -0.96 -12.89
C LEU A 203 7.48 -1.29 -11.62
N GLY A 204 7.71 -2.48 -11.08
CA GLY A 204 7.41 -2.77 -9.69
C GLY A 204 8.38 -2.02 -8.78
N LEU A 205 8.02 -1.87 -7.51
CA LEU A 205 8.80 -1.13 -6.49
C LEU A 205 8.86 0.39 -6.66
N VAL A 206 8.50 0.91 -7.83
CA VAL A 206 8.45 2.35 -8.10
C VAL A 206 7.00 2.77 -8.26
N THR A 207 6.46 3.44 -7.26
CA THR A 207 5.08 3.93 -7.33
C THR A 207 4.93 4.95 -8.48
N PRO A 208 3.98 4.76 -9.40
CA PRO A 208 3.77 5.70 -10.50
C PRO A 208 3.40 7.08 -9.96
N PRO A 209 3.95 8.16 -10.58
CA PRO A 209 3.61 9.52 -10.18
C PRO A 209 2.12 9.80 -10.38
N GLU A 210 1.65 10.91 -9.78
CA GLU A 210 0.30 11.39 -10.02
C GLU A 210 0.07 11.73 -11.51
N GLY A 211 -1.17 11.52 -11.98
CA GLY A 211 -1.55 11.64 -13.39
C GLY A 211 -1.77 10.27 -14.04
N PRO A 212 -1.96 10.20 -15.37
CA PRO A 212 -2.16 8.93 -16.08
C PRO A 212 -0.98 7.97 -15.90
N LEU A 213 -1.25 6.66 -15.87
CA LEU A 213 -0.18 5.66 -15.86
C LEU A 213 0.63 5.74 -17.16
N VAL A 214 1.95 5.67 -17.03
CA VAL A 214 2.88 5.64 -18.16
C VAL A 214 3.30 4.20 -18.41
N PRO A 215 2.81 3.54 -19.47
CA PRO A 215 3.18 2.17 -19.77
C PRO A 215 4.63 2.07 -20.25
N LEU A 216 5.30 0.98 -19.89
CA LEU A 216 6.53 0.56 -20.54
C LEU A 216 6.31 0.39 -22.04
N GLN A 217 7.35 0.69 -22.82
CA GLN A 217 7.34 0.57 -24.27
C GLN A 217 8.17 -0.63 -24.70
N GLY A 218 7.71 -1.31 -25.74
CA GLY A 218 8.44 -2.40 -26.39
C GLY A 218 8.54 -2.19 -27.90
N VAL A 219 9.36 -3.01 -28.54
CA VAL A 219 9.55 -3.03 -29.99
C VAL A 219 9.31 -4.45 -30.50
N VAL A 220 8.52 -4.59 -31.56
CA VAL A 220 8.26 -5.89 -32.16
C VAL A 220 9.52 -6.41 -32.85
N SER A 221 10.00 -7.58 -32.45
CA SER A 221 11.17 -8.26 -33.03
C SER A 221 10.80 -9.20 -34.19
N ALA A 222 9.63 -9.83 -34.12
CA ALA A 222 9.12 -10.75 -35.14
C ALA A 222 8.69 -10.03 -36.43
N GLU A 223 8.82 -10.70 -37.59
CA GLU A 223 8.36 -10.14 -38.88
C GLU A 223 6.86 -9.81 -38.87
N ARG A 224 6.05 -10.68 -38.24
CA ARG A 224 4.62 -10.47 -38.00
C ARG A 224 4.26 -11.02 -36.62
N LEU A 225 3.70 -10.16 -35.78
CA LEU A 225 3.21 -10.52 -34.45
C LEU A 225 1.66 -10.44 -34.45
N PRO A 226 0.96 -11.59 -34.39
CA PRO A 226 -0.50 -11.62 -34.33
C PRO A 226 -1.07 -10.76 -33.21
N LEU A 227 -2.07 -9.93 -33.54
CA LEU A 227 -2.73 -9.03 -32.59
C LEU A 227 -4.21 -9.44 -32.44
N HIS A 228 -4.50 -10.11 -31.32
CA HIS A 228 -5.78 -10.69 -31.00
C HIS A 228 -6.72 -9.68 -30.34
N ALA A 229 -8.03 -9.87 -30.51
CA ALA A 229 -9.03 -9.02 -29.84
C ALA A 229 -9.22 -9.42 -28.36
N LYS A 230 -8.92 -10.68 -28.02
CA LYS A 230 -9.06 -11.29 -26.69
C LYS A 230 -7.83 -12.15 -26.39
N PRO A 231 -7.50 -12.41 -25.11
CA PRO A 231 -6.38 -13.26 -24.71
C PRO A 231 -6.77 -14.74 -24.83
N ILE A 232 -7.06 -15.19 -26.05
CA ILE A 232 -7.43 -16.57 -26.35
C ILE A 232 -6.76 -17.00 -27.64
N ASP A 233 -6.43 -18.29 -27.70
CA ASP A 233 -5.91 -18.90 -28.92
C ASP A 233 -6.95 -18.83 -30.05
N GLY A 234 -6.47 -18.54 -31.26
CA GLY A 234 -7.33 -18.43 -32.43
C GLY A 234 -6.74 -17.55 -33.52
N ALA A 235 -7.49 -17.34 -34.60
CA ALA A 235 -7.05 -16.50 -35.70
C ALA A 235 -7.03 -15.01 -35.32
N ALA A 236 -5.91 -14.34 -35.54
CA ALA A 236 -5.80 -12.89 -35.44
C ALA A 236 -6.08 -12.23 -36.80
N ALA A 237 -7.05 -11.30 -36.83
CA ALA A 237 -7.34 -10.51 -38.03
C ALA A 237 -6.35 -9.36 -38.26
N ARG A 238 -5.53 -9.04 -37.25
CA ARG A 238 -4.56 -7.94 -37.23
C ARG A 238 -3.21 -8.47 -36.78
N TYR A 239 -2.16 -7.74 -37.10
CA TYR A 239 -0.81 -8.04 -36.65
C TYR A 239 -0.01 -6.74 -36.55
N LEU A 240 0.99 -6.74 -35.69
CA LEU A 240 2.08 -5.76 -35.69
C LEU A 240 3.21 -6.31 -36.55
N VAL A 241 4.07 -5.44 -37.08
CA VAL A 241 5.25 -5.84 -37.86
C VAL A 241 6.54 -5.46 -37.16
N LYS A 242 7.64 -6.07 -37.59
CA LYS A 242 8.97 -5.80 -37.06
C LYS A 242 9.27 -4.30 -36.97
N ARG A 243 9.84 -3.87 -35.85
CA ARG A 243 10.16 -2.49 -35.47
C ARG A 243 8.96 -1.61 -35.11
N ASP A 244 7.72 -2.11 -35.16
CA ASP A 244 6.60 -1.39 -34.57
C ASP A 244 6.86 -1.19 -33.07
N ARG A 245 6.61 0.03 -32.59
CA ARG A 245 6.65 0.37 -31.17
C ARG A 245 5.27 0.18 -30.56
N PHE A 246 5.21 -0.41 -29.37
CA PHE A 246 3.97 -0.57 -28.63
C PHE A 246 4.13 -0.16 -27.17
N GLU A 247 3.01 0.13 -26.54
CA GLU A 247 2.89 0.39 -25.10
C GLU A 247 2.24 -0.83 -24.43
N ALA A 248 2.82 -1.34 -23.34
CA ALA A 248 2.34 -2.50 -22.59
C ALA A 248 1.30 -2.08 -21.54
N LEU A 249 0.07 -2.58 -21.68
CA LEU A 249 -1.08 -2.12 -20.89
C LEU A 249 -1.50 -3.07 -19.76
N ASP A 250 -1.44 -4.37 -20.00
CA ASP A 250 -1.91 -5.38 -19.04
C ASP A 250 -1.27 -6.73 -19.37
N ILE A 251 -1.30 -7.64 -18.42
CA ILE A 251 -0.88 -9.04 -18.59
C ILE A 251 -2.00 -9.92 -18.04
N SER A 252 -2.39 -10.94 -18.80
CA SER A 252 -3.42 -11.90 -18.38
C SER A 252 -3.04 -12.58 -17.06
N GLU A 253 -4.01 -13.11 -16.34
CA GLU A 253 -3.78 -13.73 -15.03
C GLU A 253 -2.84 -14.95 -15.11
N ASP A 254 -2.91 -15.69 -16.21
CA ASP A 254 -2.01 -16.81 -16.52
C ASP A 254 -0.62 -16.39 -17.04
N GLY A 255 -0.39 -15.09 -17.23
CA GLY A 255 0.87 -14.55 -17.75
C GLY A 255 1.12 -14.79 -19.24
N GLN A 256 0.21 -15.44 -19.97
CA GLN A 256 0.44 -15.87 -21.35
C GLN A 256 0.14 -14.81 -22.40
N TRP A 257 -0.55 -13.74 -22.04
CA TRP A 257 -0.98 -12.70 -22.97
C TRP A 257 -0.61 -11.31 -22.48
N LEU A 258 0.05 -10.55 -23.34
CA LEU A 258 0.33 -9.14 -23.14
C LEU A 258 -0.68 -8.31 -23.92
N LYS A 259 -1.40 -7.42 -23.22
CA LYS A 259 -2.23 -6.40 -23.86
C LYS A 259 -1.35 -5.23 -24.26
N VAL A 260 -1.41 -4.85 -25.53
CA VAL A 260 -0.60 -3.78 -26.09
C VAL A 260 -1.46 -2.69 -26.73
N ARG A 261 -0.93 -1.46 -26.74
CA ARG A 261 -1.42 -0.35 -27.55
C ARG A 261 -0.37 0.06 -28.58
N TYR A 262 -0.74 -0.05 -29.84
CA TYR A 262 0.02 0.45 -30.97
C TYR A 262 -0.60 1.76 -31.47
N ARG A 263 0.23 2.77 -31.77
CA ARG A 263 -0.26 4.04 -32.35
C ARG A 263 -0.04 4.01 -33.85
N ASN A 264 -1.11 3.72 -34.59
CA ASN A 264 -1.07 3.77 -36.04
C ASN A 264 -1.18 5.24 -36.51
N PRO A 265 -0.30 5.72 -37.42
CA PRO A 265 -0.33 7.10 -37.91
C PRO A 265 -1.66 7.50 -38.58
N ASP A 266 -2.33 6.57 -39.27
CA ASP A 266 -3.52 6.85 -40.08
C ASP A 266 -4.83 6.51 -39.35
N LYS A 267 -4.80 5.55 -38.42
CA LYS A 267 -5.98 4.97 -37.77
C LYS A 267 -6.07 5.25 -36.28
N GLY A 268 -5.07 5.92 -35.71
CA GLY A 268 -4.98 6.19 -34.28
C GLY A 268 -4.60 4.94 -33.46
N ALA A 269 -5.00 4.92 -32.18
CA ALA A 269 -4.61 3.87 -31.26
C ALA A 269 -5.34 2.54 -31.55
N VAL A 270 -4.56 1.47 -31.73
CA VAL A 270 -5.04 0.10 -31.90
C VAL A 270 -4.64 -0.69 -30.66
N VAL A 271 -5.62 -1.31 -30.01
CA VAL A 271 -5.41 -2.16 -28.83
C VAL A 271 -5.72 -3.62 -29.17
N GLY A 272 -4.92 -4.52 -28.61
CA GLY A 272 -5.12 -5.96 -28.70
C GLY A 272 -4.17 -6.74 -27.81
N TRP A 273 -4.26 -8.06 -27.90
CA TRP A 273 -3.46 -9.01 -27.12
C TRP A 273 -2.47 -9.72 -28.03
N VAL A 274 -1.24 -9.86 -27.56
CA VAL A 274 -0.20 -10.67 -28.20
C VAL A 274 0.17 -11.79 -27.25
N HIS A 275 0.46 -12.97 -27.80
CA HIS A 275 0.97 -14.07 -27.00
C HIS A 275 2.37 -13.71 -26.49
N VAL A 276 2.65 -13.96 -25.21
CA VAL A 276 4.00 -13.88 -24.65
C VAL A 276 4.73 -15.14 -25.15
N PRO A 277 5.70 -15.02 -26.07
CA PRO A 277 6.27 -16.20 -26.73
C PRO A 277 6.96 -17.09 -25.69
N GLN A 278 6.64 -18.40 -25.68
CA GLN A 278 7.22 -19.38 -24.76
C GLN A 278 8.72 -19.66 -25.00
N ASP A 279 9.25 -19.27 -26.17
CA ASP A 279 10.53 -19.79 -26.69
C ASP A 279 11.54 -18.66 -27.00
N ALA A 280 11.87 -17.85 -25.99
CA ALA A 280 13.10 -17.07 -25.94
C ALA A 280 13.97 -17.58 -24.79
N LEU A 281 14.45 -18.82 -24.90
CA LEU A 281 15.54 -19.41 -24.12
C LEU A 281 16.69 -19.77 -25.06
#